data_AF-Q01843-F1
#
_entry.id   AF-Q01843-F1
#
_cell.length_a   1.000
_cell.length_b   1.000
_cell.length_c   1.000
_cell.angle_alpha   90.00
_cell.angle_beta   90.00
_cell.angle_gamma   90.00
#
_symmetry.space_group_name_H-M   'P 1'
#
loop_
_entity.id
_entity.type
_entity.pdbx_description
1 polymer ?
#
loop_
_entity_poly.entity_id
_entity_poly.type
_entity_poly.pdbx_seq_one_letter_code
_entity_poly.pdbx_strand_id
1 'polypeptide(L)'
;VMAFDIETTKLPLKFPDSAIDQIMMISYMIDGQGFLITNRDIVLLDIDNFEYTPKPEYEGPFWIFNEPDEKSLIQRFFNHIRDAKPTIISTYNGDFFDLPFI
;
A
#
# COMPACT_ATOMS: atom_id res chain seq x y z
N VAL A 1 -6.80 -2.36 -14.41
CA VAL A 1 -7.03 -1.18 -13.53
C VAL A 1 -6.34 -1.45 -12.22
N MET A 2 -5.62 -0.46 -11.69
CA MET A 2 -4.99 -0.53 -10.37
C MET A 2 -5.67 0.47 -9.44
N ALA A 3 -5.95 0.09 -8.20
CA ALA A 3 -6.35 1.01 -7.14
C ALA A 3 -5.41 0.83 -5.96
N PHE A 4 -4.94 1.91 -5.33
CA PHE A 4 -4.06 1.84 -4.17
C PHE A 4 -4.46 2.85 -3.09
N ASP A 5 -4.02 2.57 -1.87
CA ASP A 5 -4.14 3.39 -0.66
C ASP A 5 -2.88 3.19 0.19
N ILE A 6 -2.44 4.24 0.89
CA ILE A 6 -1.27 4.15 1.79
C ILE A 6 -1.64 4.34 3.26
N GLU A 7 -0.91 3.65 4.11
CA GLU A 7 -0.93 3.87 5.55
C GLU A 7 0.42 4.42 5.99
N THR A 8 0.38 5.50 6.77
CA THR A 8 1.58 6.20 7.24
C THR A 8 1.61 6.23 8.76
N THR A 9 2.80 6.41 9.33
CA THR A 9 2.90 6.85 10.72
C THR A 9 2.33 8.25 10.87
N LYS A 10 2.03 8.59 12.12
CA LYS A 10 1.70 9.97 12.50
C LYS A 10 1.95 10.18 13.97
N LEU A 11 2.24 11.41 14.34
CA LEU A 11 2.27 11.80 15.75
C LEU A 11 0.86 11.75 16.40
N PRO A 12 0.77 11.45 17.70
CA PRO A 12 -0.50 11.52 18.42
C PRO A 12 -1.18 12.88 18.28
N LEU A 13 -2.49 12.87 18.00
CA LEU A 13 -3.34 14.07 17.84
C LEU A 13 -2.89 15.05 16.73
N LYS A 14 -2.04 14.63 15.79
CA LYS A 14 -1.64 15.41 14.62
C LYS A 14 -2.01 14.70 13.31
N PHE A 15 -2.00 15.47 12.23
CA PHE A 15 -1.99 14.93 10.86
C PHE A 15 -0.61 14.36 10.52
N PRO A 16 -0.54 13.39 9.59
CA PRO A 16 0.74 12.92 9.05
C PRO A 16 1.52 14.05 8.37
N ASP A 17 2.85 14.02 8.49
CA ASP A 17 3.78 14.95 7.86
C ASP A 17 4.87 14.18 7.13
N SER A 18 4.88 14.23 5.79
CA SER A 18 5.80 13.49 4.92
C SER A 18 7.27 13.82 5.13
N ALA A 19 7.60 14.90 5.84
CA ALA A 19 8.99 15.24 6.17
C ALA A 19 9.55 14.42 7.34
N ILE A 20 8.69 13.83 8.18
CA ILE A 20 9.09 13.15 9.43
C ILE A 20 8.42 11.80 9.64
N ASP A 21 7.23 11.59 9.07
CA ASP A 21 6.48 10.35 9.11
C ASP A 21 6.87 9.47 7.92
N GLN A 22 6.66 8.16 8.09
CA GLN A 22 7.04 7.15 7.11
C GLN A 22 5.81 6.35 6.65
N ILE A 23 5.87 5.83 5.43
CA ILE A 23 4.92 4.86 4.90
C ILE A 23 5.16 3.52 5.60
N MET A 24 4.12 3.01 6.25
CA MET A 24 4.15 1.71 6.93
C MET A 24 3.60 0.59 6.05
N MET A 25 2.60 0.89 5.21
CA MET A 25 1.99 -0.08 4.29
C MET A 25 1.51 0.61 3.01
N ILE A 26 1.48 -0.14 1.91
CA ILE A 26 0.77 0.24 0.68
C ILE A 26 -0.10 -0.96 0.29
N SER A 27 -1.41 -0.77 0.34
CA SER A 27 -2.38 -1.74 -0.15
C SER A 27 -2.80 -1.37 -1.57
N TYR A 28 -2.92 -2.36 -2.44
CA TYR A 28 -3.39 -2.13 -3.80
C TYR A 28 -4.05 -3.36 -4.41
N MET A 29 -4.97 -3.11 -5.35
CA MET A 29 -5.60 -4.15 -6.15
C MET A 29 -5.27 -3.95 -7.62
N ILE A 30 -4.99 -5.05 -8.33
CA ILE A 30 -4.84 -5.07 -9.78
C ILE A 30 -5.84 -6.08 -10.32
N ASP A 31 -6.85 -5.60 -11.05
CA ASP A 31 -7.86 -6.44 -11.72
C ASP A 31 -8.48 -7.54 -10.83
N GLY A 32 -8.73 -7.22 -9.55
CA GLY A 32 -9.36 -8.11 -8.57
C GLY A 32 -8.39 -8.85 -7.64
N GLN A 33 -7.09 -8.92 -7.98
CA GLN A 33 -6.08 -9.47 -7.07
C GLN A 33 -5.57 -8.39 -6.11
N GLY A 34 -5.65 -8.67 -4.80
CA GLY A 34 -5.12 -7.80 -3.75
C GLY A 34 -3.65 -8.05 -3.48
N PHE A 35 -2.94 -6.98 -3.12
CA PHE A 35 -1.56 -6.98 -2.69
C PHE A 35 -1.38 -6.03 -1.52
N LEU A 36 -0.47 -6.38 -0.62
CA LEU A 36 -0.06 -5.53 0.48
C LEU A 36 1.46 -5.53 0.56
N ILE A 37 2.09 -4.36 0.53
CA ILE A 37 3.51 -4.23 0.84
C ILE A 37 3.62 -3.65 2.25
N THR A 38 4.46 -4.23 3.10
CA THR A 38 4.68 -3.78 4.48
C THR A 38 6.13 -3.33 4.66
N ASN A 39 6.32 -2.28 5.46
CA ASN A 39 7.63 -1.80 5.89
C ASN A 39 7.98 -2.43 7.25
N ARG A 40 8.99 -3.29 7.28
CA ARG A 40 9.41 -4.04 8.47
C ARG A 40 10.20 -3.22 9.51
N ASP A 41 10.59 -1.98 9.20
CA ASP A 41 11.10 -1.05 10.21
C ASP A 41 10.00 -0.60 11.19
N ILE A 42 8.72 -0.67 10.76
CA ILE A 42 7.56 -0.19 11.53
C ILE A 42 6.65 -1.35 11.93
N VAL A 43 6.28 -2.18 10.96
CA VAL A 43 5.51 -3.39 11.20
C VAL A 43 6.48 -4.39 11.84
N LEU A 44 6.12 -5.01 12.98
CA LEU A 44 7.08 -5.84 13.76
C LEU A 44 7.09 -7.32 13.41
N LEU A 45 6.00 -7.87 12.89
CA LEU A 45 5.92 -9.25 12.41
C LEU A 45 5.56 -9.33 10.93
N ASP A 46 6.09 -10.34 10.25
CA ASP A 46 5.69 -10.64 8.87
C ASP A 46 4.19 -10.92 8.86
N ILE A 47 3.51 -10.40 7.84
CA ILE A 47 2.10 -10.69 7.60
C ILE A 47 2.02 -11.79 6.54
N ASP A 48 1.30 -12.87 6.84
CA ASP A 48 1.02 -13.95 5.91
C ASP A 48 -0.05 -13.55 4.90
N ASN A 49 -0.07 -14.22 3.74
CA ASN A 49 -1.18 -14.10 2.78
C ASN A 49 -2.51 -14.38 3.46
N PHE A 50 -3.49 -13.52 3.20
CA PHE A 50 -4.81 -13.60 3.80
C PHE A 50 -5.92 -13.27 2.78
N GLU A 51 -7.16 -13.42 3.20
CA GLU A 51 -8.33 -13.06 2.41
C GLU A 51 -9.22 -12.09 3.20
N TYR A 52 -9.65 -11.02 2.52
CA TYR A 52 -10.64 -10.08 3.02
C TYR A 52 -11.73 -9.91 1.96
N THR A 53 -12.77 -10.73 2.09
CA THR A 53 -13.94 -10.74 1.18
C THR A 53 -15.16 -10.21 1.94
N PRO A 54 -15.41 -8.89 1.98
CA PRO A 54 -16.48 -8.31 2.79
C PRO A 54 -17.89 -8.64 2.26
N LYS A 55 -18.01 -8.96 0.96
CA LYS A 55 -19.22 -9.49 0.32
C LYS A 55 -18.82 -10.50 -0.76
N PRO A 56 -19.70 -11.44 -1.15
CA PRO A 56 -19.41 -12.42 -2.20
C PRO A 56 -18.97 -11.80 -3.54
N GLU A 57 -19.57 -10.69 -3.96
CA GLU A 57 -19.17 -9.95 -5.17
C GLU A 57 -17.86 -9.14 -5.03
N TYR A 58 -17.25 -9.09 -3.85
CA TYR A 58 -16.00 -8.38 -3.57
C TYR A 58 -14.95 -9.34 -3.03
N GLU A 59 -14.54 -10.30 -3.86
CA GLU A 59 -13.41 -11.19 -3.55
C GLU A 59 -12.13 -10.36 -3.32
N GLY A 60 -11.42 -10.67 -2.24
CA GLY A 60 -10.19 -9.96 -1.87
C GLY A 60 -9.10 -10.88 -1.34
N PRO A 61 -8.54 -11.79 -2.16
CA PRO A 61 -7.31 -12.49 -1.79
C PRO A 61 -6.13 -11.50 -1.81
N PHE A 62 -5.32 -11.48 -0.76
CA PHE A 62 -4.14 -10.62 -0.63
C PHE A 62 -2.84 -11.41 -0.62
N TRP A 63 -1.93 -11.04 -1.52
CA TRP A 63 -0.53 -11.48 -1.46
C TRP A 63 0.35 -10.41 -0.81
N ILE A 64 1.16 -10.82 0.14
CA ILE A 64 1.93 -9.90 0.97
C ILE A 64 3.40 -9.89 0.55
N PHE A 65 3.96 -8.68 0.49
CA PHE A 65 5.38 -8.43 0.36
C PHE A 65 5.88 -7.76 1.63
N ASN A 66 6.59 -8.51 2.46
CA ASN A 66 7.22 -8.00 3.67
C ASN A 66 8.61 -7.45 3.33
N GLU A 67 8.71 -6.13 3.11
CA GLU A 67 9.95 -5.47 2.67
C GLU A 67 10.72 -4.90 3.86
N PRO A 68 12.07 -5.00 3.88
CA PRO A 68 12.86 -4.73 5.07
C PRO A 68 12.77 -3.28 5.57
N ASP A 69 12.56 -2.31 4.67
CA ASP A 69 12.54 -0.88 4.95
C ASP A 69 11.58 -0.12 4.01
N GLU A 70 11.35 1.17 4.28
CA GLU A 70 10.48 2.03 3.47
C GLU A 70 10.95 2.15 2.01
N LYS A 71 12.26 2.23 1.79
CA LYS A 71 12.84 2.34 0.45
C LYS A 71 12.53 1.12 -0.40
N SER A 72 12.66 -0.08 0.18
CA SER A 72 12.38 -1.35 -0.48
C SER A 72 10.89 -1.50 -0.76
N LEU A 73 10.03 -1.03 0.15
CA LEU A 73 8.58 -0.92 -0.06
C LEU A 73 8.24 -0.04 -1.26
N ILE A 74 8.79 1.18 -1.34
CA ILE A 74 8.54 2.11 -2.46
C ILE A 74 9.06 1.52 -3.78
N GLN A 75 10.26 0.91 -3.75
CA GLN A 75 10.85 0.28 -4.91
C GLN A 75 10.00 -0.91 -5.40
N ARG A 76 9.47 -1.73 -4.50
CA ARG A 76 8.55 -2.84 -4.81
C ARG A 76 7.28 -2.31 -5.49
N PHE A 77 6.68 -1.25 -4.94
CA PHE A 77 5.47 -0.64 -5.49
C PHE A 77 5.69 -0.16 -6.94
N PHE A 78 6.73 0.64 -7.19
CA PHE A 78 7.02 1.11 -8.55
C PHE A 78 7.48 0.00 -9.50
N ASN A 79 8.17 -1.03 -9.01
CA ASN A 79 8.48 -2.21 -9.83
C ASN A 79 7.19 -2.89 -10.31
N HIS A 80 6.26 -3.12 -9.39
CA HIS A 80 5.02 -3.81 -9.73
C HIS A 80 4.13 -2.98 -10.67
N ILE A 81 4.08 -1.66 -10.50
CA ILE A 81 3.41 -0.76 -11.48
C ILE A 81 4.04 -0.91 -12.87
N ARG A 82 5.37 -0.93 -12.98
CA ARG A 82 6.07 -1.08 -14.27
C ARG A 82 5.82 -2.44 -14.93
N ASP A 83 5.73 -3.49 -14.13
CA ASP A 83 5.49 -4.85 -14.61
C ASP A 83 4.03 -5.03 -15.06
N ALA A 84 3.08 -4.56 -14.26
CA ALA A 84 1.65 -4.68 -14.52
C ALA A 84 1.13 -3.70 -15.60
N LYS A 85 1.81 -2.56 -15.79
CA LYS A 85 1.48 -1.51 -16.78
C LYS A 85 0.00 -1.08 -16.73
N PRO A 86 -0.53 -0.66 -15.56
CA PRO A 86 -1.92 -0.25 -15.46
C PRO A 86 -2.16 1.01 -16.30
N THR A 87 -3.18 0.98 -17.16
CA THR A 87 -3.63 2.17 -17.91
C THR A 87 -4.41 3.15 -17.02
N ILE A 88 -4.97 2.67 -15.91
CA ILE A 88 -5.73 3.45 -14.94
C ILE A 88 -5.20 3.13 -13.55
N ILE A 89 -4.80 4.16 -12.82
CA ILE A 89 -4.42 4.11 -11.40
C ILE A 89 -5.43 4.98 -10.65
N SER A 90 -6.11 4.38 -9.66
CA SER A 90 -7.15 5.02 -8.86
C SER A 90 -6.71 5.13 -7.41
N THR A 91 -7.13 6.20 -6.74
CA THR A 91 -6.93 6.44 -5.30
C THR A 91 -8.20 7.09 -4.72
N TYR A 92 -8.28 7.22 -3.41
CA TYR A 92 -9.30 8.04 -2.76
C TYR A 92 -8.63 9.22 -2.07
N ASN A 93 -8.86 10.45 -2.57
CA ASN A 93 -8.17 11.67 -2.10
C ASN A 93 -6.63 11.67 -2.32
N GLY A 94 -6.13 10.82 -3.22
CA GLY A 94 -4.69 10.65 -3.43
C GLY A 94 -3.95 11.87 -3.98
N ASP A 95 -4.63 12.76 -4.71
CA ASP A 95 -4.01 14.01 -5.17
C ASP A 95 -3.59 14.93 -4.01
N PHE A 96 -4.25 14.82 -2.86
CA PHE A 96 -4.01 15.67 -1.68
C PHE A 96 -3.25 14.96 -0.56
N PHE A 97 -3.15 13.63 -0.60
CA PHE A 97 -2.51 12.86 0.46
C PHE A 97 -1.53 11.82 -0.11
N ASP A 98 -2.02 10.75 -0.74
CA ASP A 98 -1.20 9.60 -1.12
C ASP A 98 -0.04 9.97 -2.06
N LEU A 99 -0.33 10.67 -3.16
CA LEU A 99 0.67 11.00 -4.18
C LEU A 99 1.70 12.04 -3.72
N PRO A 100 1.35 13.09 -2.95
CA PRO A 100 2.34 13.99 -2.37
C PRO A 100 3.18 13.36 -1.24
N PHE A 101 2.66 12.32 -0.57
CA PHE A 101 3.37 11.65 0.52
C PHE A 101 4.41 10.64 -0.01
N ILE A 102 4.08 9.92 -1.10
CA ILE A 102 4.98 9.02 -1.84
C ILE A 102 6.06 9.80 -2.58
#